data_AF-A0A6P0YG21-F1
#
_entry.id   AF-A0A6P0YG21-F1
#
_cell.length_a   1.000
_cell.length_b   1.000
_cell.length_c   1.000
_cell.angle_alpha   90.00
_cell.angle_beta   90.00
_cell.angle_gamma   90.00
#
_symmetry.space_group_name_H-M   'P 1'
#
loop_
_entity.id
_entity.type
_entity.pdbx_description
1 polymer ?
#
loop_
_entity_poly.entity_id
_entity_poly.type
_entity_poly.pdbx_seq_one_letter_code
_entity_poly.pdbx_strand_id
1 'polypeptide(L)'
;MVLNELSLQTPVADISAARKLMSGLIQTLIQAKKLGVKILRTDRDLNYIELTPNYPIASWRNDREVDREERRFFRSLITKVPLWSDVAEEIKSKFDLSEVWHQGKLAEGLRLALISDSLAVSLLSEPKWYTNFLELQVTELDENEQLTDYSEKIVHASRSSHVKQNTEWIKSRIKNKLFDRQVDGETLWKSRQEFFPNLIFCEQVEQQLQNLNTGNPMFQQVKKRLFELEQYCKTWKTGAFNKNILPSKTTPESDLRIQQFRQQLTIKCPDGKERLFNWHLRMTPGAWRLYFSEELGPGKIIIGYISLKLK
;
A
#
# COMPACT_ATOMS: atom_id res chain seq x y z
N MET A 1 -5.15 8.35 -4.96
CA MET A 1 -3.77 8.75 -5.30
C MET A 1 -3.21 9.56 -4.15
N VAL A 2 -1.90 9.67 -4.07
CA VAL A 2 -1.19 10.42 -3.03
C VAL A 2 -0.17 11.32 -3.70
N LEU A 3 -0.12 12.58 -3.30
CA LEU A 3 0.86 13.53 -3.79
C LEU A 3 2.23 13.24 -3.16
N ASN A 4 3.26 13.17 -3.99
CA ASN A 4 4.65 13.15 -3.58
C ASN A 4 5.11 14.58 -3.27
N GLU A 5 5.21 14.89 -1.99
CA GLU A 5 5.61 16.19 -1.45
C GLU A 5 7.04 16.58 -1.82
N LEU A 6 7.92 15.61 -2.09
CA LEU A 6 9.28 15.93 -2.52
C LEU A 6 9.32 16.66 -3.86
N SER A 7 8.30 16.47 -4.70
CA SER A 7 8.17 17.18 -5.98
C SER A 7 7.81 18.67 -5.83
N LEU A 8 7.43 19.10 -4.63
CA LEU A 8 7.07 20.47 -4.30
C LEU A 8 8.25 21.32 -3.81
N GLN A 9 9.43 20.72 -3.62
CA GLN A 9 10.57 21.38 -2.97
C GLN A 9 11.40 22.28 -3.89
N THR A 10 11.14 22.21 -5.20
CA THR A 10 11.91 22.95 -6.22
C THR A 10 11.00 23.99 -6.88
N PRO A 11 11.05 25.26 -6.45
CA PRO A 11 10.35 26.32 -7.14
C PRO A 11 10.88 26.50 -8.57
N VAL A 12 10.01 26.86 -9.49
CA VAL A 12 10.37 27.20 -10.87
C VAL A 12 10.68 28.68 -11.02
N ALA A 13 11.29 29.04 -12.15
CA ALA A 13 11.88 30.37 -12.36
C ALA A 13 10.87 31.52 -12.32
N ASP A 14 9.65 31.31 -12.81
CA ASP A 14 8.66 32.37 -12.95
C ASP A 14 7.20 31.85 -12.89
N ILE A 15 6.25 32.80 -12.86
CA ILE A 15 4.81 32.51 -12.76
C ILE A 15 4.31 31.73 -13.99
N SER A 16 4.84 32.00 -15.19
CA SER A 16 4.43 31.29 -16.41
C SER A 16 4.84 29.82 -16.35
N ALA A 17 6.05 29.53 -15.90
CA ALA A 17 6.53 28.19 -15.61
C ALA A 17 5.69 27.51 -14.52
N ALA A 18 5.34 28.25 -13.45
CA ALA A 18 4.52 27.72 -12.35
C ALA A 18 3.12 27.32 -12.83
N ARG A 19 2.50 28.15 -13.67
CA ARG A 19 1.21 27.85 -14.31
C ARG A 19 1.29 26.59 -15.16
N LYS A 20 2.29 26.49 -16.04
CA LYS A 20 2.51 25.30 -16.90
C LYS A 20 2.73 24.02 -16.08
N LEU A 21 3.52 24.12 -15.01
CA LEU A 21 3.81 22.99 -14.11
C LEU A 21 2.53 22.47 -13.45
N MET A 22 1.70 23.38 -12.94
CA MET A 22 0.41 23.03 -12.36
C MET A 22 -0.56 22.46 -13.40
N SER A 23 -0.66 23.05 -14.59
CA SER A 23 -1.47 22.48 -15.67
C SER A 23 -1.04 21.05 -16.01
N GLY A 24 0.26 20.76 -16.04
CA GLY A 24 0.80 19.41 -16.19
C GLY A 24 0.31 18.43 -15.10
N LEU A 25 0.33 18.86 -13.84
CA LEU A 25 -0.23 18.08 -12.73
C LEU A 25 -1.74 17.86 -12.92
N ILE A 26 -2.50 18.92 -13.24
CA ILE A 26 -3.96 18.84 -13.43
C ILE A 26 -4.32 17.85 -14.54
N GLN A 27 -3.63 17.87 -15.68
CA GLN A 27 -3.85 16.91 -16.76
C GLN A 27 -3.54 15.47 -16.34
N THR A 28 -2.56 15.27 -15.47
CA THR A 28 -2.24 13.96 -14.88
C THR A 28 -3.37 13.47 -13.97
N LEU A 29 -3.85 14.33 -13.10
CA LEU A 29 -4.94 14.04 -12.15
C LEU A 29 -6.27 13.78 -12.89
N ILE A 30 -6.59 14.56 -13.93
CA ILE A 30 -7.76 14.35 -14.79
C ILE A 30 -7.68 12.95 -15.43
N GLN A 31 -6.52 12.59 -15.99
CA GLN A 31 -6.34 11.27 -16.60
C GLN A 31 -6.53 10.14 -15.59
N ALA A 32 -6.02 10.28 -14.36
CA ALA A 32 -6.23 9.29 -13.30
C ALA A 32 -7.71 9.23 -12.87
N LYS A 33 -8.40 10.37 -12.82
CA LYS A 33 -9.83 10.44 -12.48
C LYS A 33 -10.72 9.77 -13.53
N LYS A 34 -10.37 9.90 -14.82
CA LYS A 34 -11.05 9.17 -15.92
C LYS A 34 -10.97 7.65 -15.76
N LEU A 35 -9.92 7.14 -15.12
CA LEU A 35 -9.80 5.71 -14.79
C LEU A 35 -10.54 5.32 -13.50
N GLY A 36 -11.10 6.27 -12.76
CA GLY A 36 -11.90 6.04 -11.55
C GLY A 36 -11.21 6.40 -10.23
N VAL A 37 -9.99 6.98 -10.25
CA VAL A 37 -9.33 7.46 -9.03
C VAL A 37 -10.03 8.72 -8.52
N LYS A 38 -10.59 8.68 -7.31
CA LYS A 38 -11.50 9.74 -6.83
C LYS A 38 -10.84 10.89 -6.04
N ILE A 39 -9.80 10.58 -5.26
CA ILE A 39 -9.25 11.50 -4.24
C ILE A 39 -7.72 11.61 -4.38
N LEU A 40 -7.21 12.82 -4.17
CA LEU A 40 -5.80 13.12 -3.96
C LEU A 40 -5.56 13.33 -2.46
N ARG A 41 -4.66 12.53 -1.88
CA ARG A 41 -4.19 12.71 -0.50
C ARG A 41 -2.90 13.51 -0.47
N THR A 42 -2.73 14.35 0.52
CA THR A 42 -1.55 15.21 0.70
C THR A 42 -1.06 15.07 2.14
N ASP A 43 0.25 15.21 2.35
CA ASP A 43 0.86 15.09 3.66
C ASP A 43 0.70 16.33 4.54
N ARG A 44 0.58 17.49 3.89
CA ARG A 44 0.45 18.80 4.52
C ARG A 44 -0.55 19.70 3.79
N ASP A 45 -0.79 20.87 4.37
CA ASP A 45 -1.52 21.94 3.68
C ASP A 45 -0.68 22.47 2.51
N LEU A 46 -1.22 22.37 1.29
CA LEU A 46 -0.57 22.84 0.08
C LEU A 46 -0.60 24.36 -0.09
N ASN A 47 -1.45 25.08 0.66
CA ASN A 47 -1.70 26.50 0.45
C ASN A 47 -0.44 27.38 0.45
N TYR A 48 0.52 27.04 1.31
CA TYR A 48 1.73 27.82 1.55
C TYR A 48 2.95 27.35 0.75
N ILE A 49 2.78 26.33 -0.10
CA ILE A 49 3.86 25.80 -0.92
C ILE A 49 4.12 26.76 -2.07
N GLU A 50 5.33 27.30 -2.12
CA GLU A 50 5.81 28.21 -3.17
C GLU A 50 6.05 27.45 -4.48
N LEU A 51 5.35 27.83 -5.56
CA LEU A 51 5.64 27.32 -6.90
C LEU A 51 6.78 28.10 -7.55
N THR A 52 6.88 29.39 -7.26
CA THR A 52 7.95 30.33 -7.61
C THR A 52 7.92 31.44 -6.55
N PRO A 53 9.00 32.19 -6.27
CA PRO A 53 9.01 33.15 -5.17
C PRO A 53 7.81 34.11 -5.15
N ASN A 54 7.14 34.20 -4.00
CA ASN A 54 5.92 35.00 -3.77
C ASN A 54 4.69 34.56 -4.59
N TYR A 55 4.67 33.31 -5.03
CA TYR A 55 3.55 32.74 -5.79
C TYR A 55 3.26 31.31 -5.29
N PRO A 56 2.65 31.20 -4.11
CA PRO A 56 2.26 29.93 -3.55
C PRO A 56 1.08 29.29 -4.31
N ILE A 57 0.82 28.00 -4.07
CA ILE A 57 -0.32 27.27 -4.65
C ILE A 57 -1.65 28.00 -4.35
N ALA A 58 -1.80 28.64 -3.19
CA ALA A 58 -2.97 29.46 -2.89
C ALA A 58 -3.14 30.63 -3.88
N SER A 59 -2.05 31.28 -4.29
CA SER A 59 -2.04 32.34 -5.30
C SER A 59 -2.40 31.76 -6.67
N TRP A 60 -1.79 30.64 -7.09
CA TRP A 60 -2.17 29.95 -8.33
C TRP A 60 -3.66 29.60 -8.39
N ARG A 61 -4.21 29.11 -7.28
CA ARG A 61 -5.63 28.75 -7.17
C ARG A 61 -6.57 29.96 -7.30
N ASN A 62 -6.09 31.16 -7.05
CA ASN A 62 -6.86 32.41 -7.10
C ASN A 62 -6.48 33.30 -8.30
N ASP A 63 -5.45 32.93 -9.05
CA ASP A 63 -4.99 33.63 -10.24
C ASP A 63 -6.07 33.64 -11.33
N ARG A 64 -6.39 34.83 -11.85
CA ARG A 64 -7.41 35.03 -12.88
C ARG A 64 -6.93 34.63 -14.28
N GLU A 65 -5.62 34.63 -14.48
CA GLU A 65 -4.96 34.22 -15.74
C GLU A 65 -4.88 32.69 -15.88
N VAL A 66 -5.13 31.95 -14.80
CA VAL A 66 -5.19 30.48 -14.84
C VAL A 66 -6.60 30.03 -15.23
N ASP A 67 -6.65 29.01 -16.09
CA ASP A 67 -7.89 28.40 -16.53
C ASP A 67 -8.84 28.11 -15.36
N ARG A 68 -10.11 28.49 -15.55
CA ARG A 68 -11.13 28.41 -14.49
C ARG A 68 -11.45 26.96 -14.14
N GLU A 69 -11.46 26.07 -15.12
CA GLU A 69 -11.77 24.66 -14.93
C GLU A 69 -10.63 23.93 -14.22
N GLU A 70 -9.37 24.24 -14.55
CA GLU A 70 -8.21 23.71 -13.82
C GLU A 70 -8.27 24.07 -12.33
N ARG A 71 -8.55 25.34 -12.01
CA ARG A 71 -8.68 25.80 -10.62
C ARG A 71 -9.86 25.15 -9.90
N ARG A 72 -11.02 25.03 -10.56
CA ARG A 72 -12.21 24.35 -10.00
C ARG A 72 -11.93 22.88 -9.74
N PHE A 73 -11.30 22.21 -10.70
CA PHE A 73 -10.94 20.81 -10.60
C PHE A 73 -10.00 20.58 -9.41
N PHE A 74 -8.94 21.38 -9.28
CA PHE A 74 -8.02 21.31 -8.16
C PHE A 74 -8.71 21.49 -6.80
N ARG A 75 -9.61 22.48 -6.69
CA ARG A 75 -10.42 22.70 -5.48
C ARG A 75 -11.28 21.48 -5.13
N SER A 76 -11.86 20.80 -6.12
CA SER A 76 -12.67 19.60 -5.89
C SER A 76 -11.87 18.39 -5.36
N LEU A 77 -10.54 18.39 -5.55
CA LEU A 77 -9.68 17.28 -5.14
C LEU A 77 -9.01 17.50 -3.78
N ILE A 78 -8.76 18.75 -3.37
CA ILE A 78 -8.01 19.12 -2.15
C ILE A 78 -8.93 19.42 -0.97
N THR A 79 -10.18 18.97 -1.01
CA THR A 79 -11.08 19.02 0.15
C THR A 79 -10.59 18.05 1.23
N LYS A 80 -9.57 18.49 1.97
CA LYS A 80 -8.98 17.99 3.21
C LYS A 80 -9.38 16.56 3.59
N VAL A 81 -8.72 15.58 2.98
CA VAL A 81 -8.59 14.25 3.58
C VAL A 81 -7.18 14.22 4.16
N PRO A 82 -6.98 14.45 5.47
CA PRO A 82 -5.70 14.18 6.13
C PRO A 82 -5.13 12.83 5.67
N LEU A 83 -3.80 12.70 5.53
CA LEU A 83 -3.13 11.42 5.16
C LEU A 83 -3.80 10.19 5.77
N TRP A 84 -4.23 10.34 7.02
CA TRP A 84 -4.70 9.28 7.90
C TRP A 84 -6.14 9.47 8.44
N SER A 85 -6.98 10.34 7.84
CA SER A 85 -8.32 10.62 8.41
C SER A 85 -9.21 9.40 8.53
N ASP A 86 -9.00 8.41 7.67
CA ASP A 86 -9.79 7.18 7.62
C ASP A 86 -9.02 5.97 8.20
N VAL A 87 -7.85 6.21 8.80
CA VAL A 87 -6.98 5.15 9.32
C VAL A 87 -7.03 5.18 10.84
N ALA A 88 -7.38 4.04 11.46
CA ALA A 88 -7.47 3.94 12.92
C ALA A 88 -6.13 4.31 13.58
N GLU A 89 -6.18 4.93 14.75
CA GLU A 89 -5.00 5.49 15.44
C GLU A 89 -3.98 4.42 15.84
N GLU A 90 -4.47 3.23 16.19
CA GLU A 90 -3.67 2.02 16.42
C GLU A 90 -2.91 1.56 15.16
N ILE A 91 -3.43 1.86 13.98
CA ILE A 91 -2.81 1.54 12.71
C ILE A 91 -1.76 2.61 12.36
N LYS A 92 -2.01 3.88 12.67
CA LYS A 92 -1.04 4.98 12.49
C LYS A 92 0.23 4.72 13.31
N SER A 93 0.08 4.45 14.62
CA SER A 93 1.22 4.20 15.52
C SER A 93 2.03 2.95 15.16
N LYS A 94 1.44 1.99 14.44
CA LYS A 94 2.09 0.73 14.05
C LYS A 94 2.70 0.78 12.65
N PHE A 95 2.22 1.66 11.77
CA PHE A 95 2.88 2.00 10.51
C PHE A 95 4.05 2.96 10.71
N ASP A 96 4.08 3.73 11.81
CA ASP A 96 5.20 4.62 12.21
C ASP A 96 6.54 3.90 12.48
N LEU A 97 6.57 2.57 12.33
CA LEU A 97 7.76 1.75 12.52
C LEU A 97 8.61 1.56 11.24
N SER A 98 8.25 2.23 10.14
CA SER A 98 9.03 2.20 8.90
C SER A 98 9.20 3.60 8.33
N GLU A 99 10.42 3.93 7.97
CA GLU A 99 10.75 5.16 7.25
C GLU A 99 10.90 4.85 5.77
N VAL A 100 10.39 5.74 4.92
CA VAL A 100 10.50 5.61 3.47
C VAL A 100 11.22 6.82 2.93
N TRP A 101 12.26 6.54 2.16
CA TRP A 101 13.17 7.53 1.62
C TRP A 101 13.18 7.46 0.09
N HIS A 102 13.37 8.60 -0.54
CA HIS A 102 13.66 8.69 -1.96
C HIS A 102 14.85 9.60 -2.16
N GLN A 103 15.93 9.06 -2.74
CA GLN A 103 17.20 9.80 -2.98
C GLN A 103 17.70 10.53 -1.72
N GLY A 104 17.69 9.84 -0.57
CA GLY A 104 18.20 10.37 0.70
C GLY A 104 17.27 11.36 1.41
N LYS A 105 16.04 11.58 0.92
CA LYS A 105 15.04 12.43 1.58
C LYS A 105 13.87 11.60 2.09
N LEU A 106 13.44 11.85 3.32
CA LEU A 106 12.25 11.24 3.91
C LEU A 106 11.01 11.63 3.10
N ALA A 107 10.17 10.65 2.77
CA ALA A 107 9.07 10.77 1.83
C ALA A 107 7.76 10.19 2.42
N GLU A 108 7.04 11.00 3.20
CA GLU A 108 5.78 10.63 3.87
C GLU A 108 4.63 10.39 2.88
N GLY A 109 4.53 11.19 1.82
CA GLY A 109 3.53 10.98 0.78
C GLY A 109 3.79 9.68 0.02
N LEU A 110 5.05 9.36 -0.25
CA LEU A 110 5.44 8.10 -0.89
C LEU A 110 5.25 6.89 0.05
N ARG A 111 5.53 7.05 1.35
CA ARG A 111 5.22 6.06 2.39
C ARG A 111 3.74 5.70 2.40
N LEU A 112 2.85 6.70 2.44
CA LEU A 112 1.41 6.46 2.40
C LEU A 112 0.98 5.82 1.07
N ALA A 113 1.56 6.26 -0.05
CA ALA A 113 1.26 5.68 -1.35
C ALA A 113 1.60 4.19 -1.40
N LEU A 114 2.76 3.81 -0.84
CA LEU A 114 3.23 2.43 -0.74
C LEU A 114 2.29 1.59 0.12
N ILE A 115 2.00 2.05 1.34
CA ILE A 115 1.15 1.35 2.31
C ILE A 115 -0.29 1.17 1.78
N SER A 116 -0.84 2.21 1.15
CA SER A 116 -2.23 2.20 0.66
C SER A 116 -2.40 1.64 -0.76
N ASP A 117 -1.32 1.08 -1.33
CA ASP A 117 -1.22 0.57 -2.70
C ASP A 117 -1.88 1.54 -3.70
N SER A 118 -1.50 2.82 -3.58
CA SER A 118 -2.10 3.95 -4.28
C SER A 118 -1.12 4.54 -5.30
N LEU A 119 -1.66 5.05 -6.41
CA LEU A 119 -0.87 5.80 -7.39
C LEU A 119 -0.21 7.02 -6.72
N ALA A 120 1.12 7.06 -6.71
CA ALA A 120 1.89 8.24 -6.35
C ALA A 120 1.88 9.23 -7.52
N VAL A 121 1.69 10.52 -7.25
CA VAL A 121 1.72 11.56 -8.28
C VAL A 121 2.66 12.70 -7.89
N SER A 122 3.37 13.27 -8.86
CA SER A 122 4.33 14.36 -8.63
C SER A 122 4.08 15.52 -9.56
N LEU A 123 4.54 16.72 -9.17
CA LEU A 123 4.83 17.78 -10.12
C LEU A 123 6.06 17.36 -10.95
N LEU A 124 6.06 17.68 -12.23
CA LEU A 124 7.25 17.52 -13.08
C LEU A 124 8.19 18.73 -12.91
N SER A 125 8.56 19.04 -11.67
CA SER A 125 9.42 20.17 -11.29
C SER A 125 10.90 19.91 -11.61
N GLU A 126 11.29 18.64 -11.68
CA GLU A 126 12.64 18.19 -11.96
C GLU A 126 12.62 16.95 -12.88
N PRO A 127 13.67 16.72 -13.68
CA PRO A 127 13.74 15.56 -14.60
C PRO A 127 13.59 14.20 -13.91
N LYS A 128 14.02 14.06 -12.65
CA LYS A 128 13.88 12.81 -11.88
C LYS A 128 12.44 12.35 -11.69
N TRP A 129 11.47 13.27 -11.77
CA TRP A 129 10.05 12.92 -11.71
C TRP A 129 9.52 12.41 -13.06
N TYR A 130 10.30 12.46 -14.13
CA TYR A 130 9.95 11.97 -15.46
C TYR A 130 10.04 10.44 -15.57
N THR A 131 9.25 9.73 -14.76
CA THR A 131 9.20 8.27 -14.73
C THR A 131 7.82 7.78 -14.30
N ASN A 132 7.44 6.58 -14.73
CA ASN A 132 6.19 5.92 -14.36
C ASN A 132 6.30 5.01 -13.12
N PHE A 133 7.49 4.93 -12.52
CA PHE A 133 7.75 4.29 -11.23
C PHE A 133 8.81 5.05 -10.44
N LEU A 134 8.82 4.92 -9.12
CA LEU A 134 9.90 5.41 -8.26
C LEU A 134 10.51 4.25 -7.49
N GLU A 135 11.83 4.30 -7.31
CA GLU A 135 12.55 3.43 -6.37
C GLU A 135 12.62 4.15 -5.01
N LEU A 136 12.21 3.45 -3.97
CA LEU A 136 12.14 3.90 -2.59
C LEU A 136 13.12 3.06 -1.78
N GLN A 137 13.81 3.68 -0.83
CA GLN A 137 14.49 2.95 0.24
C GLN A 137 13.54 2.88 1.43
N VAL A 138 13.38 1.70 1.99
CA VAL A 138 12.54 1.46 3.17
C VAL A 138 13.45 0.97 4.27
N THR A 139 13.39 1.66 5.40
CA THR A 139 14.08 1.30 6.64
C THR A 139 13.03 0.83 7.63
N GLU A 140 13.13 -0.43 8.07
CA GLU A 140 12.21 -0.99 9.07
C GLU A 140 12.94 -1.97 10.00
N LEU A 141 12.36 -2.24 11.17
CA LEU A 141 12.86 -3.27 12.07
C LEU A 141 12.54 -4.68 11.54
N ASP A 142 13.55 -5.54 11.55
CA ASP A 142 13.45 -6.91 11.06
C ASP A 142 12.99 -7.93 12.13
N GLU A 143 13.22 -9.21 11.84
CA GLU A 143 12.88 -10.31 12.73
C GLU A 143 13.68 -10.37 14.03
N ASN A 144 14.79 -9.65 14.13
CA ASN A 144 15.65 -9.57 15.33
C ASN A 144 15.64 -8.18 15.97
N GLU A 145 14.66 -7.34 15.63
CA GLU A 145 14.59 -5.93 16.07
C GLU A 145 15.82 -5.11 15.65
N GLN A 146 16.45 -5.52 14.55
CA GLN A 146 17.53 -4.77 13.94
C GLN A 146 16.98 -3.96 12.77
N LEU A 147 17.51 -2.75 12.58
CA LEU A 147 17.17 -1.95 11.41
C LEU A 147 17.65 -2.66 10.15
N THR A 148 16.76 -2.74 9.17
CA THR A 148 17.07 -3.27 7.84
C THR A 148 16.61 -2.31 6.78
N ASP A 149 17.46 -2.16 5.77
CA ASP A 149 17.21 -1.34 4.60
C ASP A 149 16.95 -2.23 3.39
N TYR A 150 15.92 -1.90 2.62
CA TYR A 150 15.62 -2.56 1.36
C TYR A 150 14.97 -1.60 0.37
N SER A 151 15.09 -1.91 -0.91
CA SER A 151 14.50 -1.10 -1.96
C SER A 151 13.13 -1.65 -2.40
N GLU A 152 12.16 -0.74 -2.57
CA GLU A 152 10.82 -1.04 -3.07
C GLU A 152 10.50 -0.18 -4.29
N LYS A 153 9.68 -0.74 -5.19
CA LYS A 153 9.20 0.00 -6.38
C LYS A 153 7.75 0.39 -6.21
N ILE A 154 7.47 1.68 -6.42
CA ILE A 154 6.10 2.20 -6.42
C ILE A 154 5.69 2.72 -7.79
N VAL A 155 4.43 2.49 -8.16
CA VAL A 155 3.83 3.04 -9.37
C VAL A 155 3.61 4.54 -9.22
N HIS A 156 4.08 5.31 -10.19
CA HIS A 156 4.18 6.76 -10.14
C HIS A 156 3.66 7.42 -11.43
N ALA A 157 3.20 8.67 -11.33
CA ALA A 157 2.86 9.50 -12.50
C ALA A 157 3.13 10.99 -12.26
N SER A 158 3.88 11.62 -13.15
CA SER A 158 4.06 13.08 -13.21
C SER A 158 3.46 13.72 -14.47
N ARG A 159 2.94 12.89 -15.38
CA ARG A 159 2.27 13.29 -16.61
C ARG A 159 1.22 12.26 -17.04
N SER A 160 0.27 12.69 -17.86
CA SER A 160 -0.84 11.83 -18.33
C SER A 160 -0.37 10.56 -19.07
N SER A 161 0.78 10.58 -19.76
CA SER A 161 1.32 9.38 -20.42
C SER A 161 1.74 8.30 -19.43
N HIS A 162 2.27 8.64 -18.26
CA HIS A 162 2.59 7.67 -17.20
C HIS A 162 1.32 7.02 -16.65
N VAL A 163 0.24 7.79 -16.51
CA VAL A 163 -1.08 7.24 -16.12
C VAL A 163 -1.58 6.25 -17.17
N LYS A 164 -1.44 6.57 -18.46
CA LYS A 164 -1.82 5.67 -19.56
C LYS A 164 -1.01 4.37 -19.53
N GLN A 165 0.31 4.45 -19.34
CA GLN A 165 1.20 3.29 -19.21
C GLN A 165 0.79 2.40 -18.03
N ASN A 166 0.30 2.98 -16.95
CA ASN A 166 -0.11 2.27 -15.73
C ASN A 166 -1.61 1.92 -15.68
N THR A 167 -2.34 2.01 -16.81
CA THR A 167 -3.82 1.85 -16.84
C THR A 167 -4.30 0.54 -16.23
N GLU A 168 -3.69 -0.58 -16.61
CA GLU A 168 -4.13 -1.90 -16.15
C GLU A 168 -3.86 -2.10 -14.64
N TRP A 169 -2.72 -1.60 -14.15
CA TRP A 169 -2.44 -1.55 -12.73
C TRP A 169 -3.49 -0.70 -11.98
N ILE A 170 -3.81 0.49 -12.47
CA ILE A 170 -4.80 1.40 -11.85
C ILE A 170 -6.19 0.74 -11.80
N LYS A 171 -6.65 0.15 -12.91
CA LYS A 171 -7.95 -0.54 -12.98
C LYS A 171 -8.02 -1.72 -12.02
N SER A 172 -6.96 -2.53 -11.95
CA SER A 172 -6.85 -3.64 -11.01
C SER A 172 -7.01 -3.16 -9.56
N ARG A 173 -6.32 -2.07 -9.18
CA ARG A 173 -6.43 -1.48 -7.84
C ARG A 173 -7.81 -0.92 -7.53
N ILE A 174 -8.49 -0.32 -8.50
CA ILE A 174 -9.86 0.18 -8.31
C ILE A 174 -10.84 -0.97 -8.14
N LYS A 175 -10.72 -2.02 -8.97
CA LYS A 175 -11.55 -3.23 -8.84
C LYS A 175 -11.39 -3.86 -7.46
N ASN A 176 -10.14 -3.99 -6.99
CA ASN A 176 -9.86 -4.46 -5.64
C ASN A 176 -10.53 -3.54 -4.60
N LYS A 177 -10.30 -2.22 -4.65
CA LYS A 177 -10.92 -1.27 -3.70
C LYS A 177 -12.45 -1.26 -3.69
N LEU A 178 -13.10 -1.57 -4.81
CA LEU A 178 -14.55 -1.72 -4.88
C LEU A 178 -15.02 -3.02 -4.23
N PHE A 179 -14.35 -4.14 -4.54
CA PHE A 179 -14.55 -5.40 -3.84
C PHE A 179 -14.37 -5.21 -2.33
N ASP A 180 -13.36 -4.44 -1.93
CA ASP A 180 -13.04 -4.18 -0.53
C ASP A 180 -14.08 -3.33 0.22
N ARG A 181 -14.90 -2.54 -0.48
CA ARG A 181 -16.00 -1.79 0.13
C ARG A 181 -17.24 -2.65 0.32
N GLN A 182 -17.36 -3.73 -0.43
CA GLN A 182 -18.48 -4.67 -0.37
C GLN A 182 -18.18 -5.85 0.56
N VAL A 183 -16.89 -6.15 0.76
CA VAL A 183 -16.42 -7.27 1.55
C VAL A 183 -15.54 -6.73 2.66
N ASP A 184 -16.09 -6.66 3.87
CA ASP A 184 -15.38 -6.41 5.13
C ASP A 184 -14.84 -7.71 5.73
N GLY A 185 -14.15 -7.62 6.87
CA GLY A 185 -13.56 -8.78 7.53
C GLY A 185 -14.57 -9.88 7.89
N GLU A 186 -15.76 -9.49 8.32
CA GLU A 186 -16.85 -10.40 8.65
C GLU A 186 -17.39 -11.11 7.40
N THR A 187 -17.65 -10.36 6.33
CA THR A 187 -18.11 -10.89 5.04
C THR A 187 -17.08 -11.82 4.42
N LEU A 188 -15.79 -11.43 4.48
CA LEU A 188 -14.68 -12.25 4.01
C LEU A 188 -14.63 -13.58 4.76
N TRP A 189 -14.79 -13.56 6.09
CA TRP A 189 -14.81 -14.77 6.90
C TRP A 189 -15.99 -15.68 6.55
N LYS A 190 -17.21 -15.13 6.50
CA LYS A 190 -18.42 -15.90 6.18
C LYS A 190 -18.32 -16.58 4.80
N SER A 191 -17.77 -15.87 3.82
CA SER A 191 -17.64 -16.36 2.43
C SER A 191 -16.25 -16.91 2.12
N ARG A 192 -15.43 -17.21 3.14
CA ARG A 192 -14.02 -17.59 2.96
C ARG A 192 -13.81 -18.81 2.07
N GLN A 193 -14.72 -19.79 2.15
CA GLN A 193 -14.64 -21.01 1.34
C GLN A 193 -14.93 -20.74 -0.15
N GLU A 194 -15.72 -19.73 -0.47
CA GLU A 194 -15.99 -19.30 -1.84
C GLU A 194 -14.77 -18.55 -2.41
N PHE A 195 -14.20 -17.63 -1.63
CA PHE A 195 -13.04 -16.84 -2.08
C PHE A 195 -11.73 -17.63 -2.10
N PHE A 196 -11.56 -18.53 -1.13
CA PHE A 196 -10.30 -19.22 -0.85
C PHE A 196 -10.52 -20.73 -0.67
N PRO A 197 -11.02 -21.44 -1.69
CA PRO A 197 -11.31 -22.88 -1.60
C PRO A 197 -10.07 -23.74 -1.32
N ASN A 198 -8.86 -23.20 -1.52
CA ASN A 198 -7.60 -23.90 -1.27
C ASN A 198 -6.93 -23.51 0.06
N LEU A 199 -7.49 -22.53 0.78
CA LEU A 199 -7.01 -22.13 2.09
C LEU A 199 -7.91 -22.69 3.19
N ILE A 200 -7.29 -23.22 4.24
CA ILE A 200 -7.96 -23.69 5.45
C ILE A 200 -7.61 -22.74 6.57
N PHE A 201 -8.60 -22.26 7.33
CA PHE A 201 -8.37 -21.24 8.35
C PHE A 201 -8.51 -21.83 9.75
N CYS A 202 -7.52 -21.59 10.62
CA CYS A 202 -7.64 -21.86 12.04
C CYS A 202 -8.65 -20.89 12.69
N GLU A 203 -9.25 -21.32 13.81
CA GLU A 203 -10.38 -20.64 14.47
C GLU A 203 -10.07 -19.18 14.82
N GLN A 204 -8.89 -18.91 15.39
CA GLN A 204 -8.46 -17.58 15.79
C GLN A 204 -8.38 -16.55 14.64
N VAL A 205 -8.31 -16.99 13.39
CA VAL A 205 -8.29 -16.09 12.23
C VAL A 205 -9.63 -15.37 12.05
N GLU A 206 -10.73 -15.95 12.54
CA GLU A 206 -12.06 -15.33 12.50
C GLU A 206 -12.04 -13.95 13.15
N GLN A 207 -11.70 -13.92 14.44
CA GLN A 207 -11.70 -12.70 15.22
C GLN A 207 -10.69 -11.69 14.67
N GLN A 208 -9.54 -12.17 14.17
CA GLN A 208 -8.52 -11.32 13.57
C GLN A 208 -9.01 -10.63 12.31
N LEU A 209 -9.75 -11.32 11.45
CA LEU A 209 -10.36 -10.71 10.27
C LEU A 209 -11.51 -9.78 10.65
N GLN A 210 -12.40 -10.19 11.55
CA GLN A 210 -13.54 -9.37 11.99
C GLN A 210 -13.09 -8.04 12.62
N ASN A 211 -11.97 -8.02 13.33
CA ASN A 211 -11.41 -6.78 13.90
C ASN A 211 -10.80 -5.84 12.85
N LEU A 212 -10.66 -6.27 11.59
CA LEU A 212 -10.18 -5.45 10.48
C LEU A 212 -11.38 -4.81 9.73
N ASN A 213 -11.92 -3.74 10.30
CA ASN A 213 -13.07 -3.00 9.77
C ASN A 213 -12.87 -2.46 8.35
N THR A 214 -13.99 -2.19 7.65
CA THR A 214 -14.04 -1.56 6.32
C THR A 214 -13.26 -0.25 6.30
N GLY A 215 -12.35 -0.10 5.33
CA GLY A 215 -11.50 1.09 5.18
C GLY A 215 -10.13 0.98 5.86
N ASN A 216 -9.90 -0.04 6.69
CA ASN A 216 -8.60 -0.34 7.26
C ASN A 216 -7.56 -0.67 6.16
N PRO A 217 -6.46 0.11 6.00
CA PRO A 217 -5.44 -0.18 4.99
C PRO A 217 -4.76 -1.55 5.18
N MET A 218 -4.60 -2.01 6.43
CA MET A 218 -4.04 -3.33 6.72
C MET A 218 -4.93 -4.45 6.20
N PHE A 219 -6.26 -4.28 6.24
CA PHE A 219 -7.17 -5.28 5.69
C PHE A 219 -6.89 -5.55 4.20
N GLN A 220 -6.45 -4.52 3.46
CA GLN A 220 -6.05 -4.67 2.06
C GLN A 220 -4.80 -5.51 1.90
N GLN A 221 -3.82 -5.29 2.77
CA GLN A 221 -2.60 -6.09 2.77
C GLN A 221 -2.94 -7.55 3.11
N VAL A 222 -3.77 -7.79 4.13
CA VAL A 222 -4.23 -9.14 4.49
C VAL A 222 -4.89 -9.84 3.31
N LYS A 223 -5.91 -9.21 2.70
CA LYS A 223 -6.61 -9.78 1.54
C LYS A 223 -5.68 -10.05 0.37
N LYS A 224 -4.78 -9.12 0.07
CA LYS A 224 -3.78 -9.28 -0.99
C LYS A 224 -2.93 -10.52 -0.74
N ARG A 225 -2.43 -10.74 0.47
CA ARG A 225 -1.65 -11.93 0.84
C ARG A 225 -2.48 -13.22 0.76
N LEU A 226 -3.74 -13.20 1.18
CA LEU A 226 -4.64 -14.35 1.05
C LEU A 226 -4.90 -14.72 -0.41
N PHE A 227 -5.17 -13.73 -1.28
CA PHE A 227 -5.33 -13.98 -2.71
C PHE A 227 -4.04 -14.47 -3.36
N GLU A 228 -2.87 -13.94 -2.98
CA GLU A 228 -1.58 -14.43 -3.47
C GLU A 228 -1.39 -15.93 -3.15
N LEU A 229 -1.68 -16.33 -1.91
CA LEU A 229 -1.64 -17.74 -1.50
C LEU A 229 -2.66 -18.60 -2.26
N GLU A 230 -3.90 -18.13 -2.39
CA GLU A 230 -4.95 -18.85 -3.11
C GLU A 230 -4.58 -19.07 -4.59
N GLN A 231 -4.04 -18.04 -5.27
CA GLN A 231 -3.58 -18.18 -6.66
C GLN A 231 -2.39 -19.13 -6.76
N TYR A 232 -1.47 -19.09 -5.79
CA TYR A 232 -0.37 -20.04 -5.71
C TYR A 232 -0.89 -21.48 -5.55
N CYS A 233 -1.83 -21.73 -4.64
CA CYS A 233 -2.42 -23.05 -4.44
C CYS A 233 -3.15 -23.57 -5.71
N LYS A 234 -3.74 -22.68 -6.51
CA LYS A 234 -4.35 -23.09 -7.79
C LYS A 234 -3.35 -23.68 -8.78
N THR A 235 -2.11 -23.21 -8.79
CA THR A 235 -1.06 -23.66 -9.72
C THR A 235 -0.12 -24.70 -9.11
N TRP A 236 0.00 -24.74 -7.78
CA TRP A 236 0.83 -25.71 -7.06
C TRP A 236 0.16 -27.08 -7.02
N LYS A 237 0.53 -27.97 -7.96
CA LYS A 237 -0.05 -29.32 -8.09
C LYS A 237 0.84 -30.44 -7.57
N THR A 238 2.15 -30.23 -7.54
CA THR A 238 3.14 -31.24 -7.14
C THR A 238 4.35 -30.57 -6.48
N GLY A 239 5.18 -31.38 -5.82
CA GLY A 239 6.46 -30.94 -5.24
C GLY A 239 6.31 -30.14 -3.95
N ALA A 240 7.46 -29.72 -3.40
CA ALA A 240 7.52 -28.91 -2.19
C ALA A 240 7.02 -27.48 -2.43
N PHE A 241 6.66 -26.80 -1.34
CA PHE A 241 6.32 -25.38 -1.36
C PHE A 241 7.50 -24.54 -1.89
N ASN A 242 7.23 -23.64 -2.84
CA ASN A 242 8.24 -22.77 -3.44
C ASN A 242 7.92 -21.29 -3.18
N LYS A 243 8.56 -20.74 -2.15
CA LYS A 243 8.43 -19.33 -1.73
C LYS A 243 8.74 -18.30 -2.84
N ASN A 244 9.57 -18.66 -3.83
CA ASN A 244 10.05 -17.73 -4.86
C ASN A 244 8.98 -17.43 -5.94
N ILE A 245 7.88 -18.21 -5.97
CA ILE A 245 6.77 -17.99 -6.90
C ILE A 245 5.81 -16.91 -6.36
N LEU A 246 5.75 -16.73 -5.04
CA LEU A 246 4.88 -15.73 -4.43
C LEU A 246 5.40 -14.31 -4.73
N PRO A 247 4.52 -13.36 -5.07
CA PRO A 247 4.93 -11.97 -5.31
C PRO A 247 5.52 -11.29 -4.08
N SER A 248 5.14 -11.76 -2.88
CA SER A 248 5.50 -11.13 -1.61
C SER A 248 6.59 -11.90 -0.89
N LYS A 249 7.44 -11.17 -0.17
CA LYS A 249 8.51 -11.75 0.65
C LYS A 249 7.92 -12.76 1.64
N THR A 250 8.32 -14.01 1.44
CA THR A 250 7.85 -15.17 2.19
C THR A 250 9.05 -15.88 2.78
N THR A 251 9.07 -16.03 4.08
CA THR A 251 10.22 -16.59 4.83
C THR A 251 9.71 -17.48 5.95
N PRO A 252 10.45 -18.54 6.31
CA PRO A 252 10.21 -19.22 7.57
C PRO A 252 10.71 -18.34 8.73
N GLU A 253 10.21 -18.59 9.93
CA GLU A 253 10.80 -18.08 11.17
C GLU A 253 12.20 -18.68 11.39
N SER A 254 13.08 -17.91 12.04
CA SER A 254 14.40 -18.38 12.43
C SER A 254 14.32 -19.44 13.54
N ASP A 255 15.33 -20.31 13.64
CA ASP A 255 15.36 -21.35 14.67
C ASP A 255 15.26 -20.78 16.08
N LEU A 256 15.92 -19.65 16.34
CA LEU A 256 15.85 -18.93 17.61
C LEU A 256 14.41 -18.49 17.93
N ARG A 257 13.69 -17.93 16.95
CA ARG A 257 12.30 -17.51 17.12
C ARG A 257 11.36 -18.70 17.27
N ILE A 258 11.60 -19.78 16.55
CA ILE A 258 10.83 -21.03 16.72
C ILE A 258 11.03 -21.57 18.14
N GLN A 259 12.24 -21.55 18.69
CA GLN A 259 12.49 -21.98 20.06
C GLN A 259 11.79 -21.08 21.09
N GLN A 260 11.88 -19.75 20.91
CA GLN A 260 11.28 -18.77 21.81
C GLN A 260 9.75 -18.79 21.78
N PHE A 261 9.16 -18.90 20.60
CA PHE A 261 7.71 -18.75 20.39
C PHE A 261 7.01 -20.06 19.99
N ARG A 262 7.60 -21.21 20.31
CA ARG A 262 7.11 -22.52 19.84
C ARG A 262 5.64 -22.74 20.17
N GLN A 263 5.23 -22.38 21.39
CA GLN A 263 3.86 -22.57 21.86
C GLN A 263 2.88 -21.68 21.08
N GLN A 264 3.25 -20.42 20.83
CA GLN A 264 2.42 -19.47 20.09
C GLN A 264 2.34 -19.81 18.59
N LEU A 265 3.41 -20.38 18.03
CA LEU A 265 3.48 -20.81 16.63
C LEU A 265 2.83 -22.19 16.42
N THR A 266 2.56 -22.96 17.48
CA THR A 266 1.91 -24.26 17.39
C THR A 266 0.42 -24.09 17.61
N ILE A 267 -0.37 -24.30 16.56
CA ILE A 267 -1.80 -24.01 16.59
C ILE A 267 -2.59 -25.27 16.28
N LYS A 268 -3.64 -25.51 17.07
CA LYS A 268 -4.61 -26.56 16.81
C LYS A 268 -5.44 -26.19 15.57
N CYS A 269 -5.33 -27.02 14.55
CA CYS A 269 -6.00 -26.84 13.26
C CYS A 269 -7.43 -27.42 13.29
N PRO A 270 -8.27 -27.09 12.29
CA PRO A 270 -9.66 -27.58 12.23
C PRO A 270 -9.82 -29.11 12.17
N ASP A 271 -8.78 -29.84 11.75
CA ASP A 271 -8.76 -31.30 11.75
C ASP A 271 -8.33 -31.90 13.11
N GLY A 272 -8.21 -31.05 14.15
CA GLY A 272 -7.84 -31.43 15.50
C GLY A 272 -6.34 -31.61 15.74
N LYS A 273 -5.50 -31.56 14.69
CA LYS A 273 -4.04 -31.71 14.82
C LYS A 273 -3.37 -30.38 15.15
N GLU A 274 -2.34 -30.43 15.98
CA GLU A 274 -1.46 -29.29 16.22
C GLU A 274 -0.36 -29.24 15.17
N ARG A 275 -0.11 -28.05 14.63
CA ARG A 275 0.93 -27.82 13.61
C ARG A 275 1.74 -26.60 13.96
N LEU A 276 3.02 -26.65 13.59
CA LEU A 276 3.92 -25.50 13.70
C LEU A 276 3.76 -24.61 12.45
N PHE A 277 3.37 -23.36 12.66
CA PHE A 277 3.22 -22.34 11.63
C PHE A 277 4.51 -21.54 11.51
N ASN A 278 5.54 -22.12 10.90
CA ASN A 278 6.84 -21.46 10.73
C ASN A 278 6.88 -20.48 9.55
N TRP A 279 6.11 -20.70 8.49
CA TRP A 279 6.10 -19.80 7.34
C TRP A 279 5.27 -18.56 7.57
N HIS A 280 5.76 -17.44 7.06
CA HIS A 280 5.02 -16.19 7.06
C HIS A 280 5.21 -15.36 5.79
N LEU A 281 4.14 -14.68 5.41
CA LEU A 281 4.13 -13.60 4.41
C LEU A 281 4.26 -12.25 5.10
N ARG A 282 5.16 -11.39 4.61
CA ARG A 282 5.32 -10.03 5.12
C ARG A 282 4.28 -9.08 4.52
N MET A 283 3.70 -8.24 5.37
CA MET A 283 2.90 -7.08 4.96
C MET A 283 3.80 -5.86 5.03
N THR A 284 4.53 -5.61 3.94
CA THR A 284 5.49 -4.51 3.84
C THR A 284 4.81 -3.21 3.39
N PRO A 285 5.26 -2.05 3.90
CA PRO A 285 6.21 -1.92 5.01
C PRO A 285 5.55 -2.25 6.37
N GLY A 286 6.36 -2.71 7.33
CA GLY A 286 5.94 -2.94 8.71
C GLY A 286 5.98 -4.38 9.22
N ALA A 287 5.61 -4.54 10.49
CA ALA A 287 5.82 -5.79 11.25
C ALA A 287 4.68 -6.80 11.16
N TRP A 288 3.66 -6.57 10.33
CA TRP A 288 2.54 -7.50 10.19
C TRP A 288 2.91 -8.73 9.36
N ARG A 289 2.38 -9.87 9.77
CA ARG A 289 2.68 -11.20 9.24
C ARG A 289 1.38 -12.00 9.10
N LEU A 290 1.30 -12.75 8.02
CA LEU A 290 0.30 -13.81 7.85
C LEU A 290 1.06 -15.13 7.94
N TYR A 291 0.79 -15.91 8.98
CA TYR A 291 1.44 -17.18 9.24
C TYR A 291 0.64 -18.34 8.65
N PHE A 292 1.33 -19.28 8.03
CA PHE A 292 0.71 -20.40 7.35
C PHE A 292 1.53 -21.69 7.46
N SER A 293 0.88 -22.81 7.12
CA SER A 293 1.47 -24.14 7.04
C SER A 293 1.08 -24.80 5.72
N GLU A 294 2.03 -25.48 5.11
CA GLU A 294 1.98 -26.20 3.84
C GLU A 294 1.87 -27.72 4.05
N GLU A 295 1.70 -28.18 5.29
CA GLU A 295 1.79 -29.60 5.69
C GLU A 295 0.77 -30.51 5.00
N LEU A 296 -0.35 -29.95 4.51
CA LEU A 296 -1.34 -30.71 3.75
C LEU A 296 -0.88 -31.06 2.32
N GLY A 297 0.27 -30.55 1.90
CA GLY A 297 0.85 -30.82 0.60
C GLY A 297 0.25 -29.97 -0.53
N PRO A 298 0.53 -30.34 -1.79
CA PRO A 298 0.24 -29.50 -2.94
C PRO A 298 -1.21 -29.03 -3.03
N GLY A 299 -1.36 -27.75 -3.32
CA GLY A 299 -2.66 -27.12 -3.57
C GLY A 299 -3.46 -26.80 -2.31
N LYS A 300 -2.93 -27.03 -1.10
CA LYS A 300 -3.59 -26.66 0.15
C LYS A 300 -2.63 -25.97 1.10
N ILE A 301 -3.09 -24.87 1.70
CA ILE A 301 -2.37 -24.13 2.73
C ILE A 301 -3.30 -23.89 3.91
N ILE A 302 -2.79 -24.07 5.14
CA ILE A 302 -3.49 -23.73 6.38
C ILE A 302 -3.02 -22.36 6.84
N ILE A 303 -3.95 -21.46 7.16
CA ILE A 303 -3.71 -20.13 7.71
C ILE A 303 -3.85 -20.21 9.23
N GLY A 304 -2.76 -19.94 9.94
CA GLY A 304 -2.70 -20.07 11.38
C GLY A 304 -3.19 -18.81 12.08
N TYR A 305 -2.59 -17.66 11.75
CA TYR A 305 -2.96 -16.38 12.33
C TYR A 305 -2.42 -15.20 11.50
N ILE A 306 -3.03 -14.04 11.71
CA ILE A 306 -2.79 -12.81 10.98
C ILE A 306 -2.64 -11.67 11.99
N SER A 307 -1.40 -11.28 12.28
CA SER A 307 -1.13 -10.27 13.31
C SER A 307 0.20 -9.57 13.09
N LEU A 308 0.54 -8.67 14.01
CA LEU A 308 1.93 -8.30 14.21
C LEU A 308 2.79 -9.55 14.47
N LYS A 309 4.06 -9.45 14.10
CA LYS A 309 5.12 -10.37 14.51
C LYS A 309 5.05 -10.60 16.02
N LEU A 310 5.20 -11.87 16.43
CA LEU A 310 5.27 -12.25 17.84
C LEU A 310 6.47 -11.59 18.52
N LYS A 311 6.21 -10.98 19.69
CA LYS A 311 7.17 -10.37 20.61
C LYS A 311 7.20 -11.17 21.90
#